data_AF-A0A178DPM2-F1
#
_entry.id   AF-A0A178DPM2-F1
#
_cell.length_a   1.000
_cell.length_b   1.000
_cell.length_c   1.000
_cell.angle_alpha   90.00
_cell.angle_beta   90.00
_cell.angle_gamma   90.00
#
_symmetry.space_group_name_H-M   'P 1'
#
loop_
_entity.id
_entity.type
_entity.pdbx_description
1 polymer ?
#
loop_
_entity_poly.entity_id
_entity_poly.type
_entity_poly.pdbx_seq_one_letter_code
_entity_poly.pdbx_strand_id
1 'polypeptide(L)'
;MKTFTISSIAGLALSVSAAPLDISNGRVTLQLNIDLGQDALNANAFDANQLFAFSSSHFIEALPDQVVNGTELTGGLAGASGNFNFGINSAANMICYNITLHNFQGDFDSPANTATHIHEAARGASGPPRIAFPNPEPVNGDAAIRNSAGCLTGPFTTGVLVDGVDSGEGFHVSAIETNPAAFMADTHSSLALPGAVRGQLA
;
A
#
# COMPACT_ATOMS: atom_id res chain seq x y z
N MET A 1 -39.83 32.25 13.44
CA MET A 1 -38.39 32.54 13.42
C MET A 1 -37.75 31.56 12.46
N LYS A 2 -37.30 32.01 11.29
CA LYS A 2 -36.67 31.19 10.25
C LYS A 2 -35.21 31.63 10.15
N THR A 3 -34.30 30.73 10.47
CA THR A 3 -32.85 30.92 10.43
C THR A 3 -32.37 30.74 8.99
N PHE A 4 -31.68 31.73 8.43
CA PHE A 4 -31.03 31.63 7.12
C PHE A 4 -29.55 31.31 7.31
N THR A 5 -29.09 30.25 6.65
CA THR A 5 -27.68 29.88 6.51
C THR A 5 -27.09 30.69 5.35
N ILE A 6 -25.99 31.40 5.57
CA ILE A 6 -25.27 32.16 4.54
C ILE A 6 -24.11 31.30 4.03
N SER A 7 -24.15 30.94 2.74
CA SER A 7 -23.01 30.38 2.00
C SER A 7 -22.02 31.49 1.64
N SER A 8 -20.75 31.30 2.00
CA SER A 8 -19.65 32.16 1.58
C SER A 8 -19.20 31.78 0.17
N ILE A 9 -19.42 32.67 -0.80
CA ILE A 9 -18.80 32.60 -2.14
C ILE A 9 -17.47 33.35 -2.04
N ALA A 10 -16.35 32.64 -2.19
CA ALA A 10 -15.04 33.27 -2.33
C ALA A 10 -14.94 33.94 -3.70
N GLY A 11 -14.93 35.28 -3.71
CA GLY A 11 -14.75 36.07 -4.93
C GLY A 11 -13.29 36.05 -5.37
N LEU A 12 -13.03 35.66 -6.62
CA LEU A 12 -11.76 35.95 -7.30
C LEU A 12 -11.67 37.48 -7.49
N ALA A 13 -10.75 38.13 -6.79
CA ALA A 13 -10.38 39.50 -7.06
C ALA A 13 -9.44 39.53 -8.29
N LEU A 14 -10.01 39.81 -9.47
CA LEU A 14 -9.21 40.15 -10.65
C LEU A 14 -8.72 41.60 -10.52
N SER A 15 -7.47 41.79 -10.14
CA SER A 15 -6.80 43.08 -10.29
C SER A 15 -6.37 43.25 -11.75
N VAL A 16 -7.17 43.98 -12.52
CA VAL A 16 -6.79 44.38 -13.89
C VAL A 16 -5.90 45.62 -13.79
N SER A 17 -4.58 45.43 -13.87
CA SER A 17 -3.67 46.50 -14.25
C SER A 17 -3.62 46.57 -15.78
N ALA A 18 -3.87 47.74 -16.35
CA ALA A 18 -3.73 47.95 -17.79
C ALA A 18 -2.24 47.88 -18.17
N ALA A 19 -1.80 46.77 -18.74
CA ALA A 19 -0.48 46.66 -19.34
C ALA A 19 -0.43 47.52 -20.63
N PRO A 20 0.63 48.32 -20.85
CA PRO A 20 0.77 49.05 -22.10
C PRO A 20 0.91 48.07 -23.27
N LEU A 21 0.04 48.19 -24.27
CA LEU A 21 0.13 47.49 -25.54
C LEU A 21 1.12 48.25 -26.44
N ASP A 22 2.30 47.68 -26.69
CA ASP A 22 3.18 48.14 -27.77
C ASP A 22 2.81 47.42 -29.06
N ILE A 23 2.48 48.20 -30.08
CA ILE A 23 2.10 47.73 -31.41
C ILE A 23 3.08 48.33 -32.41
N SER A 24 4.29 47.75 -32.45
CA SER A 24 5.27 48.06 -33.49
C SER A 24 5.44 46.86 -34.43
N ASN A 25 5.40 47.12 -35.75
CA ASN A 25 5.67 46.16 -36.82
C ASN A 25 4.79 44.88 -36.86
N GLY A 26 3.52 44.97 -36.46
CA GLY A 26 2.55 43.88 -36.62
C GLY A 26 2.71 42.73 -35.63
N ARG A 27 3.52 42.89 -34.57
CA ARG A 27 3.58 41.97 -33.44
C ARG A 27 2.93 42.61 -32.22
N VAL A 28 2.08 41.83 -31.55
CA VAL A 28 1.49 42.17 -30.25
C VAL A 28 2.28 41.41 -29.19
N THR A 29 2.88 42.13 -28.25
CA THR A 29 3.60 41.53 -27.12
C THR A 29 2.80 41.74 -25.86
N LEU A 30 2.29 40.65 -25.26
CA LEU A 30 1.55 40.68 -24.00
C LEU A 30 2.49 40.29 -22.87
N GLN A 31 2.73 41.22 -21.93
CA GLN A 31 3.45 40.91 -20.71
C GLN A 31 2.43 40.52 -19.63
N LEU A 32 2.27 39.21 -19.43
CA LEU A 32 1.41 38.64 -18.41
C LEU A 32 2.20 38.50 -17.10
N ASN A 33 1.91 39.34 -16.10
CA ASN A 33 2.32 39.08 -14.73
C ASN A 33 1.28 38.14 -14.10
N ILE A 34 1.55 36.85 -14.12
CA ILE A 34 0.73 35.86 -13.43
C ILE A 34 1.28 35.71 -12.02
N ASP A 35 0.55 36.21 -11.03
CA ASP A 35 0.79 35.89 -9.62
C ASP A 35 0.21 34.49 -9.35
N LEU A 36 1.02 33.47 -9.60
CA LEU A 36 0.73 32.10 -9.20
C LEU A 36 1.00 32.02 -7.69
N GLY A 37 -0.01 32.31 -6.88
CA GLY A 37 0.05 32.01 -5.44
C GLY A 37 0.56 30.58 -5.23
N GLN A 38 1.32 30.36 -4.15
CA GLN A 38 2.07 29.12 -3.92
C GLN A 38 1.24 27.82 -4.03
N ASP A 39 -0.09 27.92 -3.89
CA ASP A 39 -1.03 26.81 -4.10
C ASP A 39 -1.08 26.28 -5.54
N ALA A 40 -0.86 27.14 -6.55
CA ALA A 40 -0.93 26.75 -7.97
C ALA A 40 0.32 25.98 -8.44
N LEU A 41 1.44 26.10 -7.72
CA LEU A 41 2.69 25.35 -7.98
C LEU A 41 2.70 23.97 -7.29
N ASN A 42 1.80 23.75 -6.32
CA ASN A 42 1.73 22.54 -5.51
C ASN A 42 0.67 21.53 -5.95
N ALA A 43 -0.06 21.78 -7.04
CA ALA A 43 -1.06 20.85 -7.56
C ALA A 43 -0.49 19.45 -7.92
N ASN A 44 0.83 19.31 -8.03
CA ASN A 44 1.54 18.04 -8.26
C ASN A 44 2.62 17.72 -7.20
N ALA A 45 2.73 18.52 -6.14
CA ALA A 45 3.65 18.23 -5.04
C ALA A 45 2.90 17.35 -4.04
N PHE A 46 3.10 16.04 -4.12
CA PHE A 46 2.73 15.15 -3.03
C PHE A 46 3.46 15.65 -1.78
N ASP A 47 2.75 16.21 -0.81
CA ASP A 47 3.34 16.65 0.44
C ASP A 47 4.00 15.42 1.09
N ALA A 48 5.30 15.51 1.37
CA ALA A 48 6.06 14.41 1.99
C ALA A 48 5.45 14.01 3.34
N ASN A 49 4.74 14.92 4.03
CA ASN A 49 3.97 14.58 5.23
C ASN A 49 2.75 13.71 4.94
N GLN A 50 2.17 13.77 3.74
CA GLN A 50 1.07 12.89 3.34
C GLN A 50 1.53 11.48 2.97
N LEU A 51 2.81 11.29 2.64
CA LEU A 51 3.36 9.96 2.37
C LEU A 51 3.22 9.02 3.59
N PHE A 52 3.42 9.56 4.79
CA PHE A 52 3.30 8.82 6.06
C PHE A 52 1.99 9.07 6.81
N ALA A 53 1.05 9.81 6.20
CA ALA A 53 -0.29 9.98 6.74
C ALA A 53 -1.11 8.71 6.44
N PHE A 54 -0.96 7.69 7.27
CA PHE A 54 -1.72 6.45 7.12
C PHE A 54 -3.21 6.68 7.47
N SER A 55 -4.09 6.24 6.58
CA SER A 55 -5.54 6.16 6.80
C SER A 55 -5.90 5.04 7.78
N SER A 56 -5.09 3.98 7.86
CA SER A 56 -5.20 2.92 8.87
C SER A 56 -3.87 2.20 9.08
N SER A 57 -3.77 1.49 10.21
CA SER A 57 -2.62 0.63 10.53
C SER A 57 -3.08 -0.74 11.02
N HIS A 58 -2.35 -1.78 10.63
CA HIS A 58 -2.62 -3.16 11.01
C HIS A 58 -1.37 -3.78 11.62
N PHE A 59 -1.54 -4.50 12.73
CA PHE A 59 -0.48 -5.21 13.44
C PHE A 59 -0.88 -6.67 13.55
N ILE A 60 -0.16 -7.54 12.85
CA ILE A 60 -0.52 -8.94 12.69
C ILE A 60 0.59 -9.79 13.29
N GLU A 61 0.20 -10.70 14.18
CA GLU A 61 1.03 -11.80 14.61
C GLU A 61 0.70 -13.02 13.75
N ALA A 62 1.69 -13.48 12.99
CA ALA A 62 1.59 -14.64 12.13
C ALA A 62 2.28 -15.84 12.79
N LEU A 63 1.55 -16.94 12.88
CA LEU A 63 2.00 -18.15 13.55
C LEU A 63 1.86 -19.38 12.64
N PRO A 64 2.66 -20.44 12.87
CA PRO A 64 2.61 -21.66 12.09
C PRO A 64 1.26 -22.40 12.21
N ASP A 65 0.60 -22.33 13.36
CA ASP A 65 -0.65 -23.06 13.64
C ASP A 65 -1.87 -22.48 12.89
N GLN A 66 -1.73 -21.31 12.27
CA GLN A 66 -2.78 -20.69 11.47
C GLN A 66 -2.70 -21.02 9.98
N VAL A 67 -1.64 -21.70 9.54
CA VAL A 67 -1.40 -22.02 8.13
C VAL A 67 -2.39 -23.09 7.64
N VAL A 68 -3.00 -22.82 6.48
CA VAL A 68 -3.96 -23.71 5.81
C VAL A 68 -3.59 -23.92 4.34
N ASN A 69 -4.05 -25.04 3.78
CA ASN A 69 -4.09 -25.28 2.34
C ASN A 69 -5.56 -25.48 1.92
N GLY A 70 -6.12 -24.51 1.18
CA GLY A 70 -7.56 -24.46 0.96
C GLY A 70 -8.28 -24.12 2.27
N THR A 71 -8.91 -25.09 2.90
CA THR A 71 -9.53 -24.94 4.24
C THR A 71 -8.96 -25.92 5.25
N GLU A 72 -7.96 -26.72 4.87
CA GLU A 72 -7.33 -27.71 5.73
C GLU A 72 -6.17 -27.09 6.49
N LEU A 73 -6.15 -27.20 7.82
CA LEU A 73 -5.02 -26.78 8.65
C LEU A 73 -3.84 -27.73 8.41
N THR A 74 -2.76 -27.22 7.84
CA THR A 74 -1.55 -28.00 7.58
C THR A 74 -0.46 -27.76 8.63
N GLY A 75 -0.53 -26.61 9.31
CA GLY A 75 0.59 -26.08 10.07
C GLY A 75 1.68 -25.51 9.14
N GLY A 76 2.51 -24.64 9.72
CA GLY A 76 3.68 -24.04 9.09
C GLY A 76 5.00 -24.54 9.69
N LEU A 77 6.04 -23.71 9.67
CA LEU A 77 7.34 -24.06 10.23
C LEU A 77 7.33 -23.97 11.75
N ALA A 78 7.51 -25.11 12.42
CA ALA A 78 7.52 -25.18 13.88
C ALA A 78 8.57 -24.22 14.49
N GLY A 79 8.12 -23.41 15.46
CA GLY A 79 8.96 -22.44 16.15
C GLY A 79 9.21 -21.12 15.40
N ALA A 80 8.73 -21.00 14.15
CA ALA A 80 8.73 -19.74 13.43
C ALA A 80 7.61 -18.81 13.91
N SER A 81 7.80 -17.51 13.76
CA SER A 81 6.74 -16.50 13.92
C SER A 81 7.01 -15.30 13.02
N GLY A 82 5.98 -14.49 12.79
CA GLY A 82 6.11 -13.25 12.04
C GLY A 82 5.33 -12.10 12.68
N ASN A 83 5.91 -10.91 12.64
CA ASN A 83 5.22 -9.66 12.95
C ASN A 83 5.11 -8.84 11.67
N PHE A 84 3.88 -8.61 11.22
CA PHE A 84 3.59 -7.84 10.02
C PHE A 84 2.90 -6.55 10.46
N ASN A 85 3.60 -5.44 10.28
CA ASN A 85 3.09 -4.12 10.61
C ASN A 85 2.85 -3.36 9.31
N PHE A 86 1.61 -2.98 9.06
CA PHE A 86 1.22 -2.26 7.85
C PHE A 86 0.66 -0.88 8.20
N GLY A 87 1.03 0.12 7.40
CA GLY A 87 0.40 1.42 7.34
C GLY A 87 -0.19 1.63 5.95
N ILE A 88 -1.49 1.84 5.86
CA ILE A 88 -2.21 2.01 4.60
C ILE A 88 -2.44 3.50 4.36
N ASN A 89 -2.21 3.96 3.13
CA ASN A 89 -2.68 5.24 2.64
C ASN A 89 -3.56 5.00 1.42
N SER A 90 -4.87 4.95 1.64
CA SER A 90 -5.84 4.69 0.58
C SER A 90 -5.94 5.79 -0.46
N ALA A 91 -5.68 7.06 -0.10
CA ALA A 91 -5.69 8.14 -1.08
C ALA A 91 -4.56 7.97 -2.12
N ALA A 92 -3.41 7.44 -1.69
CA ALA A 92 -2.26 7.18 -2.53
C ALA A 92 -2.25 5.77 -3.16
N ASN A 93 -3.22 4.91 -2.83
CA ASN A 93 -3.17 3.46 -3.09
C ASN A 93 -1.83 2.82 -2.65
N MET A 94 -1.39 3.16 -1.43
CA MET A 94 -0.07 2.81 -0.92
C MET A 94 -0.17 2.01 0.37
N ILE A 95 0.78 1.11 0.55
CA ILE A 95 0.99 0.36 1.79
C ILE A 95 2.46 0.42 2.18
N CYS A 96 2.75 0.96 3.35
CA CYS A 96 4.04 0.85 4.01
C CYS A 96 4.02 -0.36 4.94
N TYR A 97 5.15 -1.05 5.04
CA TYR A 97 5.27 -2.29 5.77
C TYR A 97 6.57 -2.35 6.56
N ASN A 98 6.51 -3.05 7.69
CA ASN A 98 7.66 -3.53 8.44
C ASN A 98 7.34 -4.96 8.89
N ILE A 99 7.99 -5.92 8.25
CA ILE A 99 7.75 -7.36 8.38
C ILE A 99 9.00 -7.97 9.00
N THR A 100 8.85 -8.58 10.17
CA THR A 100 9.93 -9.31 10.85
C THR A 100 9.54 -10.76 10.99
N LEU A 101 10.45 -11.66 10.63
CA LEU A 101 10.30 -13.10 10.81
C LEU A 101 11.33 -13.59 11.84
N HIS A 102 10.88 -14.48 12.70
CA HIS A 102 11.72 -15.18 13.66
C HIS A 102 11.78 -16.66 13.35
N ASN A 103 12.97 -17.26 13.46
CA ASN A 103 13.25 -18.67 13.25
C ASN A 103 12.75 -19.22 11.90
N PHE A 104 12.73 -18.39 10.85
CA PHE A 104 12.43 -18.84 9.50
C PHE A 104 13.52 -19.79 9.02
N GLN A 105 13.12 -20.92 8.42
CA GLN A 105 14.01 -21.95 7.90
C GLN A 105 13.74 -22.22 6.42
N GLY A 106 14.74 -22.77 5.74
CA GLY A 106 14.69 -22.99 4.30
C GLY A 106 14.87 -21.71 3.49
N ASP A 107 14.46 -21.79 2.23
CA ASP A 107 14.55 -20.72 1.25
C ASP A 107 13.16 -20.10 1.05
N PHE A 108 13.12 -18.83 0.68
CA PHE A 108 11.86 -18.20 0.26
C PHE A 108 11.42 -18.82 -1.06
N ASP A 109 10.24 -19.44 -1.06
CA ASP A 109 9.71 -20.16 -2.22
C ASP A 109 8.19 -19.98 -2.30
N SER A 110 7.69 -19.69 -3.49
CA SER A 110 6.29 -19.32 -3.74
C SER A 110 5.98 -19.37 -5.24
N PRO A 111 4.73 -19.68 -5.63
CA PRO A 111 4.27 -19.48 -7.01
C PRO A 111 4.24 -18.00 -7.44
N ALA A 112 4.24 -17.05 -6.50
CA ALA A 112 4.27 -15.62 -6.75
C ALA A 112 5.71 -15.10 -6.94
N ASN A 113 5.85 -13.83 -7.32
CA ASN A 113 7.15 -13.16 -7.54
C ASN A 113 8.06 -13.15 -6.30
N THR A 114 7.46 -13.12 -5.11
CA THR A 114 8.13 -13.26 -3.81
C THR A 114 7.35 -14.24 -2.95
N ALA A 115 7.81 -14.51 -1.73
CA ALA A 115 7.19 -15.47 -0.82
C ALA A 115 6.46 -14.82 0.35
N THR A 116 6.30 -13.49 0.36
CA THR A 116 5.69 -12.75 1.48
C THR A 116 4.52 -11.93 0.94
N HIS A 117 3.32 -12.13 1.47
CA HIS A 117 2.11 -11.60 0.83
C HIS A 117 1.09 -11.00 1.80
N ILE A 118 0.14 -10.27 1.21
CA ILE A 118 -1.24 -10.19 1.68
C ILE A 118 -2.11 -10.96 0.70
N HIS A 119 -2.94 -11.85 1.22
CA HIS A 119 -3.99 -12.57 0.49
C HIS A 119 -5.36 -12.00 0.82
N GLU A 120 -6.26 -11.99 -0.18
CA GLU A 120 -7.70 -11.79 0.05
C GLU A 120 -8.31 -13.14 0.40
N ALA A 121 -8.38 -13.43 1.70
CA ALA A 121 -8.90 -14.68 2.22
C ALA A 121 -9.53 -14.49 3.61
N ALA A 122 -10.69 -15.13 3.80
CA ALA A 122 -11.30 -15.23 5.11
C ALA A 122 -10.44 -16.09 6.07
N ARG A 123 -10.65 -15.90 7.37
CA ARG A 123 -10.00 -16.71 8.41
C ARG A 123 -10.23 -18.21 8.18
N GLY A 124 -9.15 -18.98 8.17
CA GLY A 124 -9.18 -20.42 7.95
C GLY A 124 -9.35 -20.87 6.49
N ALA A 125 -9.31 -19.94 5.53
CA ALA A 125 -9.37 -20.25 4.10
C ALA A 125 -8.15 -19.67 3.36
N SER A 126 -7.73 -20.30 2.28
CA SER A 126 -6.79 -19.75 1.29
C SER A 126 -7.53 -18.86 0.30
N GLY A 127 -6.81 -17.91 -0.29
CA GLY A 127 -7.30 -17.03 -1.34
C GLY A 127 -6.13 -16.55 -2.20
N PRO A 128 -6.38 -15.76 -3.26
CA PRO A 128 -5.31 -15.26 -4.10
C PRO A 128 -4.45 -14.20 -3.39
N PRO A 129 -3.13 -14.13 -3.66
CA PRO A 129 -2.32 -13.02 -3.21
C PRO A 129 -2.75 -11.74 -3.92
N ARG A 130 -2.79 -10.62 -3.19
CA ARG A 130 -3.12 -9.30 -3.73
C ARG A 130 -1.93 -8.35 -3.73
N ILE A 131 -1.01 -8.54 -2.78
CA ILE A 131 0.24 -7.77 -2.68
C ILE A 131 1.37 -8.76 -2.40
N ALA A 132 2.45 -8.66 -3.19
CA ALA A 132 3.70 -9.38 -2.97
C ALA A 132 4.76 -8.40 -2.45
N PHE A 133 5.35 -8.69 -1.29
CA PHE A 133 6.37 -7.88 -0.65
C PHE A 133 7.77 -8.43 -0.89
N PRO A 134 8.81 -7.60 -0.94
CA PRO A 134 10.19 -8.07 -0.87
C PRO A 134 10.41 -9.02 0.32
N ASN A 135 11.06 -10.14 0.09
CA ASN A 135 11.32 -11.13 1.12
C ASN A 135 12.21 -10.55 2.23
N PRO A 136 11.94 -10.86 3.52
CA PRO A 136 12.80 -10.46 4.63
C PRO A 136 14.23 -10.99 4.54
N GLU A 137 15.21 -10.12 4.79
CA GLU A 137 16.63 -10.46 4.78
C GLU A 137 17.19 -10.57 6.20
N PRO A 138 18.24 -11.38 6.45
CA PRO A 138 18.87 -11.49 7.77
C PRO A 138 19.30 -10.14 8.36
N VAL A 139 18.92 -9.90 9.62
CA VAL A 139 19.25 -8.66 10.33
C VAL A 139 20.61 -8.81 11.01
N ASN A 140 21.55 -7.91 10.72
CA ASN A 140 22.90 -7.91 11.31
C ASN A 140 23.65 -9.25 11.17
N GLY A 141 23.32 -10.05 10.14
CA GLY A 141 23.88 -11.39 9.93
C GLY A 141 23.28 -12.49 10.82
N ASP A 142 22.29 -12.19 11.66
CA ASP A 142 21.53 -13.20 12.39
C ASP A 142 20.45 -13.80 11.47
N ALA A 143 20.64 -15.05 11.05
CA ALA A 143 19.68 -15.74 10.20
C ALA A 143 18.36 -16.09 10.91
N ALA A 144 18.33 -16.07 12.25
CA ALA A 144 17.13 -16.33 13.03
C ALA A 144 16.17 -15.14 13.04
N ILE A 145 16.63 -13.93 12.69
CA ILE A 145 15.78 -12.75 12.57
C ILE A 145 15.93 -12.18 11.17
N ARG A 146 14.84 -12.14 10.42
CA ARG A 146 14.81 -11.52 9.08
C ARG A 146 13.85 -10.35 9.06
N ASN A 147 14.19 -9.28 8.35
CA ASN A 147 13.36 -8.09 8.25
C ASN A 147 13.24 -7.59 6.81
N SER A 148 12.04 -7.13 6.47
CA SER A 148 11.74 -6.37 5.24
C SER A 148 10.94 -5.14 5.62
N ALA A 149 11.37 -3.96 5.19
CA ALA A 149 10.64 -2.72 5.43
C ALA A 149 10.68 -1.81 4.20
N GLY A 150 9.58 -1.12 3.94
CA GLY A 150 9.44 -0.25 2.77
C GLY A 150 8.01 0.20 2.55
N CYS A 151 7.75 0.77 1.38
CA CYS A 151 6.39 1.11 0.94
C CYS A 151 6.21 0.69 -0.52
N LEU A 152 5.02 0.17 -0.83
CA LEU A 152 4.59 -0.19 -2.18
C LEU A 152 3.40 0.69 -2.56
N THR A 153 3.37 1.15 -3.80
CA THR A 153 2.25 1.91 -4.37
C THR A 153 1.68 1.12 -5.53
N GLY A 154 0.35 1.05 -5.63
CA GLY A 154 -0.31 0.39 -6.75
C GLY A 154 0.00 1.07 -8.09
N PRO A 155 -0.25 0.40 -9.22
CA PRO A 155 -0.85 -0.93 -9.34
C PRO A 155 0.06 -2.05 -8.80
N PHE A 156 -0.54 -3.01 -8.10
CA PHE A 156 0.19 -4.14 -7.53
C PHE A 156 0.26 -5.30 -8.52
N THR A 157 1.33 -6.07 -8.45
CA THR A 157 1.50 -7.31 -9.21
C THR A 157 2.03 -8.38 -8.28
N THR A 158 1.61 -9.62 -8.54
CA THR A 158 1.98 -10.77 -7.72
C THR A 158 2.68 -11.85 -8.52
N GLY A 159 2.51 -11.87 -9.85
CA GLY A 159 3.00 -12.94 -10.73
C GLY A 159 2.08 -14.16 -10.78
N VAL A 160 1.06 -14.24 -9.91
CA VAL A 160 0.08 -15.33 -9.93
C VAL A 160 -1.06 -14.96 -10.86
N LEU A 161 -1.29 -15.79 -11.88
CA LEU A 161 -2.39 -15.60 -12.82
C LEU A 161 -3.63 -16.39 -12.38
N VAL A 162 -4.77 -15.70 -12.25
CA VAL A 162 -6.09 -16.29 -12.06
C VAL A 162 -6.91 -15.99 -13.31
N ASP A 163 -7.37 -17.03 -14.01
CA ASP A 163 -8.09 -16.92 -15.28
C ASP A 163 -7.37 -16.04 -16.34
N GLY A 164 -6.03 -16.04 -16.31
CA GLY A 164 -5.18 -15.29 -17.23
C GLY A 164 -4.86 -13.85 -16.83
N VAL A 165 -5.29 -13.40 -15.65
CA VAL A 165 -5.08 -12.04 -15.12
C VAL A 165 -4.25 -12.11 -13.83
N ASP A 166 -3.31 -11.17 -13.62
CA ASP A 166 -2.53 -11.14 -12.37
C ASP A 166 -3.45 -10.91 -11.18
N SER A 167 -3.28 -11.67 -10.10
CA SER A 167 -4.17 -11.57 -8.95
C SER A 167 -4.02 -10.28 -8.15
N GLY A 168 -2.96 -9.50 -8.36
CA GLY A 168 -2.83 -8.12 -7.85
C GLY A 168 -3.47 -7.08 -8.77
N GLU A 169 -3.83 -7.44 -10.01
CA GLU A 169 -4.37 -6.49 -10.99
C GLU A 169 -5.70 -5.90 -10.50
N GLY A 170 -5.82 -4.57 -10.56
CA GLY A 170 -6.99 -3.84 -10.10
C GLY A 170 -7.19 -3.81 -8.58
N PHE A 171 -6.30 -4.44 -7.80
CA PHE A 171 -6.38 -4.38 -6.34
C PHE A 171 -6.08 -2.96 -5.82
N HIS A 172 -6.90 -2.52 -4.87
CA HIS A 172 -6.74 -1.23 -4.20
C HIS A 172 -6.75 -1.42 -2.68
N VAL A 173 -5.82 -0.79 -1.98
CA VAL A 173 -5.60 -1.00 -0.53
C VAL A 173 -6.81 -0.63 0.34
N SER A 174 -7.70 0.24 -0.16
CA SER A 174 -8.97 0.57 0.51
C SER A 174 -9.90 -0.63 0.74
N ALA A 175 -9.73 -1.72 -0.02
CA ALA A 175 -10.44 -2.98 0.24
C ALA A 175 -10.07 -3.57 1.61
N ILE A 176 -8.81 -3.45 2.03
CA ILE A 176 -8.34 -3.90 3.35
C ILE A 176 -9.00 -3.08 4.44
N GLU A 177 -9.10 -1.76 4.28
CA GLU A 177 -9.75 -0.89 5.26
C GLU A 177 -11.25 -1.16 5.38
N THR A 178 -11.88 -1.49 4.25
CA THR A 178 -13.32 -1.79 4.19
C THR A 178 -13.65 -3.09 4.94
N ASN A 179 -12.80 -4.12 4.83
CA ASN A 179 -13.00 -5.39 5.51
C ASN A 179 -11.68 -6.11 5.81
N PRO A 180 -10.96 -5.73 6.88
CA PRO A 180 -9.65 -6.32 7.17
C PRO A 180 -9.74 -7.81 7.52
N ALA A 181 -10.88 -8.28 8.03
CA ALA A 181 -11.11 -9.70 8.33
C ALA A 181 -11.18 -10.58 7.06
N ALA A 182 -11.28 -9.99 5.87
CA ALA A 182 -11.19 -10.69 4.59
C ALA A 182 -9.73 -10.79 4.07
N PHE A 183 -8.73 -10.37 4.85
CA PHE A 183 -7.34 -10.39 4.44
C PHE A 183 -6.43 -11.07 5.47
N MET A 184 -5.43 -11.79 4.98
CA MET A 184 -4.38 -12.40 5.78
C MET A 184 -3.01 -12.06 5.22
N ALA A 185 -1.99 -12.09 6.08
CA ALA A 185 -0.60 -11.97 5.70
C ALA A 185 0.15 -13.25 6.03
N ASP A 186 1.09 -13.61 5.17
CA ASP A 186 1.88 -14.82 5.32
C ASP A 186 3.30 -14.68 4.77
N THR A 187 4.09 -15.70 5.04
CA THR A 187 5.34 -15.94 4.33
C THR A 187 5.49 -17.42 4.06
N HIS A 188 5.93 -17.79 2.85
CA HIS A 188 6.16 -19.16 2.42
C HIS A 188 7.64 -19.55 2.49
N SER A 189 7.89 -20.85 2.62
CA SER A 189 9.22 -21.45 2.64
C SER A 189 9.25 -22.69 1.75
N SER A 190 10.42 -23.02 1.19
CA SER A 190 10.65 -24.29 0.50
C SER A 190 10.38 -25.52 1.37
N LEU A 191 10.38 -25.38 2.70
CA LEU A 191 10.04 -26.43 3.66
C LEU A 191 8.55 -26.43 4.07
N ALA A 192 7.80 -25.38 3.74
CA ALA A 192 6.39 -25.21 4.03
C ALA A 192 5.71 -24.35 2.95
N LEU A 193 5.49 -24.95 1.78
CA LEU A 193 4.90 -24.27 0.62
C LEU A 193 3.51 -23.68 0.86
N PRO A 194 2.60 -24.26 1.67
CA PRO A 194 1.35 -23.60 2.05
C PRO A 194 1.54 -22.33 2.90
N GLY A 195 2.71 -22.15 3.51
CA GLY A 195 3.05 -21.04 4.39
C GLY A 195 3.96 -21.51 5.53
N ALA A 196 5.03 -20.75 5.81
CA ALA A 196 5.82 -20.89 7.03
C ALA A 196 5.07 -20.32 8.24
N VAL A 197 4.43 -19.17 8.07
CA VAL A 197 3.61 -18.48 9.08
C VAL A 197 2.43 -17.80 8.41
N ARG A 198 1.31 -17.66 9.12
CA ARG A 198 0.10 -16.96 8.66
C ARG A 198 -0.54 -16.17 9.80
N GLY A 199 -1.09 -14.99 9.49
CA GLY A 199 -1.88 -14.18 10.42
C GLY A 199 -3.02 -13.43 9.73
N GLN A 200 -4.19 -13.36 10.35
CA GLN A 200 -5.32 -12.57 9.82
C GLN A 200 -5.18 -11.09 10.20
N LEU A 201 -5.63 -10.17 9.35
CA LEU A 201 -5.56 -8.72 9.61
C LEU A 201 -6.57 -8.20 10.65
N ALA A 202 -7.60 -8.99 11.00
CA ALA A 202 -8.57 -8.73 12.08
C ALA A 202 -9.15 -10.03 12.68
#